data_AF-A0A5D0SZL5-F1
#
_entry.id   AF-A0A5D0SZL5-F1
#
_cell.length_a   1.000
_cell.length_b   1.000
_cell.length_c   1.000
_cell.angle_alpha   90.00
_cell.angle_beta   90.00
_cell.angle_gamma   90.00
#
_symmetry.space_group_name_H-M   'P 1'
#
loop_
_entity.id
_entity.type
_entity.pdbx_description
1 polymer ?
#
loop_
_entity_poly.entity_id
_entity_poly.type
_entity_poly.pdbx_seq_one_letter_code
_entity_poly.pdbx_strand_id
1 'polypeptide(L)' 'MSEPGGGTDDEQERVESRAHLLPEEKAVGSDDPEAQADAILTESDAREDRNVAPDTVLEHRTSAQTVTPIEPPD' A
#
# COMPACT_ATOMS: atom_id res chain seq x y z
N MET A 1 -6.76 20.89 7.49
CA MET A 1 -5.36 20.94 7.92
C MET A 1 -4.56 20.28 6.81
N SER A 2 -3.86 21.05 6.00
CA SER A 2 -2.86 20.54 5.06
C SER A 2 -1.54 21.08 5.56
N GLU A 3 -0.69 20.20 6.08
CA GLU A 3 0.62 20.60 6.59
C GLU A 3 1.57 20.87 5.42
N PRO A 4 2.13 22.08 5.30
CA PRO A 4 3.10 22.40 4.26
C PRO A 4 4.50 22.09 4.81
N GLY A 5 5.07 20.94 4.46
CA GLY A 5 6.49 20.66 4.71
C GLY A 5 6.91 19.20 4.90
N GLY A 6 6.00 18.22 5.03
CA GLY A 6 6.37 16.81 5.25
C GLY A 6 6.31 15.91 4.01
N GLY A 7 5.44 16.21 3.03
CA GLY A 7 5.12 15.30 1.93
C GLY A 7 6.32 14.84 1.10
N THR A 8 7.23 15.74 0.75
CA THR A 8 8.36 15.37 -0.12
C THR A 8 9.42 14.55 0.59
N ASP A 9 9.75 14.85 1.85
CA ASP A 9 10.77 14.10 2.59
C ASP A 9 10.25 12.70 2.96
N ASP A 10 8.97 12.59 3.37
CA ASP A 10 8.31 11.30 3.60
C ASP A 10 8.18 10.48 2.30
N GLU A 11 7.88 11.12 1.16
CA GLU A 11 7.85 10.45 -0.15
C GLU A 11 9.23 9.93 -0.55
N GLN A 12 10.29 10.72 -0.35
CA GLN A 12 11.65 10.28 -0.66
C GLN A 12 12.08 9.08 0.20
N GLU A 13 11.77 9.07 1.50
CA GLU A 13 12.05 7.92 2.36
C GLU A 13 11.29 6.64 1.89
N ARG A 14 10.05 6.79 1.45
CA ARG A 14 9.27 5.67 0.89
C ARG A 14 9.86 5.16 -0.43
N VAL A 15 10.30 6.07 -1.30
CA VAL A 15 10.95 5.73 -2.57
C VAL A 15 12.25 4.97 -2.30
N GLU A 16 13.12 5.50 -1.43
CA GLU A 16 14.38 4.85 -1.05
C GLU A 16 14.15 3.45 -0.47
N SER A 17 13.16 3.31 0.42
CA SER A 17 12.81 2.03 1.02
C SER A 17 12.34 1.01 -0.02
N ARG A 18 11.49 1.42 -0.97
CA ARG A 18 10.94 0.54 -2.02
C ARG A 18 11.96 0.22 -3.12
N ALA A 19 12.85 1.16 -3.44
CA ALA A 19 13.92 0.99 -4.41
C ALA A 19 14.94 -0.09 -3.99
N HIS A 20 14.95 -0.47 -2.70
CA HIS A 20 15.74 -1.59 -2.22
C HIS A 20 15.17 -2.94 -2.73
N LEU A 21 15.66 -3.35 -3.89
CA LEU A 21 15.22 -4.56 -4.58
C LEU A 21 15.51 -5.85 -3.79
N LEU A 22 14.53 -6.76 -3.80
CA LEU A 22 14.67 -8.13 -3.32
C LEU A 22 15.64 -8.95 -4.20
N PRO A 23 16.20 -10.07 -3.71
CA PRO A 23 17.09 -10.91 -4.50
C PRO A 23 16.52 -11.35 -5.86
N GLU A 24 15.23 -11.67 -5.89
CA GLU A 24 14.51 -12.07 -7.10
C GLU A 24 14.37 -10.91 -8.09
N GLU A 25 14.07 -9.71 -7.59
CA GLU A 25 13.98 -8.49 -8.42
C GLU A 25 15.36 -8.09 -8.96
N LYS A 26 16.43 -8.24 -8.16
CA LYS A 26 17.82 -8.04 -8.60
C LYS A 26 18.23 -9.01 -9.71
N ALA A 27 17.73 -10.25 -9.67
CA ALA A 27 18.03 -11.25 -10.68
C ALA A 27 17.39 -10.92 -12.05
N VAL A 28 16.22 -10.28 -12.05
CA VAL A 28 15.57 -9.75 -13.27
C VAL A 28 16.22 -8.43 -13.70
N GLY A 29 16.61 -7.61 -12.73
CA GLY A 29 17.20 -6.29 -12.93
C GLY A 29 16.16 -5.19 -13.11
N SER A 30 16.56 -3.96 -12.78
CA SER A 30 15.84 -2.73 -13.09
C SER A 30 16.85 -1.68 -13.52
N ASP A 31 16.53 -0.92 -14.58
CA ASP A 31 17.41 0.13 -15.10
C ASP A 31 17.49 1.33 -14.15
N ASP A 32 16.39 1.62 -13.46
CA ASP A 32 16.27 2.68 -12.46
C ASP A 32 15.27 2.27 -11.35
N PRO A 33 15.76 1.64 -10.27
CA PRO A 33 14.92 1.22 -9.16
C PRO A 33 14.20 2.37 -8.43
N GLU A 34 14.80 3.56 -8.40
CA GLU A 34 14.21 4.75 -7.73
C GLU A 34 13.04 5.28 -8.56
N ALA A 35 13.22 5.46 -9.87
CA ALA A 35 12.15 5.89 -10.76
C ALA A 35 11.01 4.85 -10.81
N GLN A 36 11.33 3.56 -10.77
CA GLN A 36 10.32 2.51 -10.69
C GLN A 36 9.53 2.57 -9.38
N ALA A 37 10.21 2.79 -8.24
CA ALA A 37 9.57 2.91 -6.93
C ALA A 37 8.61 4.11 -6.87
N ASP A 38 9.05 5.27 -7.35
CA ASP A 38 8.25 6.50 -7.42
C ASP A 38 6.95 6.29 -8.24
N ALA A 39 7.06 5.69 -9.43
CA ALA A 39 5.92 5.40 -10.28
C ALA A 39 4.89 4.45 -9.61
N ILE A 40 5.38 3.40 -8.93
CA ILE A 40 4.52 2.42 -8.24
C ILE A 40 3.80 3.07 -7.05
N LEU A 41 4.49 3.89 -6.27
CA LEU A 41 3.91 4.57 -5.11
C LEU A 41 2.86 5.59 -5.55
N THR A 42 3.18 6.42 -6.55
CA THR A 42 2.24 7.36 -7.16
C THR A 42 0.98 6.66 -7.69
N GLU A 43 1.13 5.53 -8.38
CA GLU A 43 -0.01 4.73 -8.86
C GLU A 43 -0.84 4.16 -7.70
N SER A 44 -0.18 3.72 -6.62
CA SER A 44 -0.83 3.13 -5.47
C SER A 44 -1.64 4.16 -4.69
N ASP A 45 -1.07 5.33 -4.41
CA ASP A 45 -1.77 6.44 -3.77
C ASP A 45 -3.00 6.86 -4.60
N ALA A 46 -2.85 6.96 -5.93
CA ALA A 46 -3.95 7.28 -6.83
C ALA A 46 -5.04 6.18 -6.93
N ARG A 47 -4.75 4.94 -6.51
CA ARG A 47 -5.73 3.86 -6.38
C ARG A 47 -6.41 3.88 -5.02
N GLU A 48 -5.69 4.21 -3.95
CA GLU A 48 -6.26 4.33 -2.60
C GLU A 48 -7.23 5.51 -2.51
N ASP A 49 -6.91 6.64 -3.13
CA ASP A 49 -7.80 7.81 -3.20
C ASP A 49 -9.04 7.55 -4.06
N ARG A 50 -8.99 6.56 -4.94
CA ARG A 50 -10.10 6.20 -5.80
C ARG A 50 -11.01 5.24 -5.04
N ASN A 51 -12.20 5.72 -4.67
CA ASN A 51 -13.29 4.83 -4.31
C ASN A 51 -13.38 3.71 -5.36
N VAL A 52 -13.41 2.47 -4.86
CA VAL A 52 -13.57 1.21 -5.59
C VAL A 52 -14.48 1.39 -6.81
N ALA A 53 -14.23 0.60 -7.86
CA ALA A 53 -15.02 0.63 -9.09
C ALA A 53 -16.52 0.74 -8.77
N PRO A 54 -17.31 1.51 -9.54
CA PRO A 54 -18.66 1.92 -9.15
C PRO A 54 -19.62 0.77 -8.81
N ASP A 55 -19.37 -0.44 -9.32
CA ASP A 55 -20.15 -1.67 -9.06
C ASP A 55 -19.52 -2.60 -8.01
N THR A 56 -18.43 -2.18 -7.36
CA THR A 56 -17.71 -2.97 -6.35
C THR A 56 -17.84 -2.32 -4.98
N VAL A 57 -18.25 -3.10 -3.97
CA VAL A 57 -18.28 -2.68 -2.57
C VAL A 57 -17.05 -3.25 -1.87
N LEU A 58 -16.23 -2.39 -1.28
CA LEU A 58 -15.11 -2.82 -0.43
C LEU A 58 -15.67 -3.20 0.96
N GLU A 59 -15.64 -4.48 1.30
CA GLU A 59 -16.14 -4.96 2.59
C GLU A 59 -15.10 -4.75 3.70
N HIS A 60 -15.42 -3.91 4.69
CA HIS A 60 -14.59 -3.71 5.88
C HIS A 60 -14.89 -4.77 6.96
N ARG A 61 -14.61 -6.04 6.67
CA ARG A 61 -14.79 -7.11 7.67
C ARG A 61 -13.68 -7.05 8.71
N THR A 62 -14.08 -7.03 9.97
CA THR A 62 -13.17 -7.18 11.12
C THR A 62 -12.90 -8.65 11.39
N SER A 63 -11.75 -8.97 12.00
CA SER A 63 -11.35 -10.35 12.30
C SER A 63 -12.39 -11.13 13.13
N ALA A 64 -13.13 -10.44 14.01
CA ALA A 64 -14.20 -11.02 14.82
C ALA A 64 -15.43 -11.47 14.00
N GLN A 65 -15.62 -10.92 12.79
CA GLN A 65 -16.73 -11.28 11.89
C GLN A 65 -16.43 -12.50 11.02
N THR A 66 -15.24 -13.10 11.16
CA THR A 66 -14.87 -14.34 10.45
C THR A 66 -15.11 -15.58 11.31
N VAL A 67 -15.16 -15.45 12.64
CA VAL A 67 -15.33 -16.57 13.57
C VAL A 67 -16.70 -16.49 14.24
N THR A 68 -17.51 -17.54 14.15
CA THR A 68 -18.70 -17.69 14.99
C THR A 68 -18.29 -17.80 16.45
N PRO A 69 -18.76 -16.89 17.35
CA PRO A 69 -18.49 -16.99 18.77
C PRO A 69 -18.96 -18.35 19.30
N ILE A 70 -18.04 -19.12 19.88
CA ILE A 70 -18.36 -20.33 20.64
C ILE A 70 -18.86 -19.88 22.01
N GLU A 71 -20.16 -20.02 22.24
CA GLU A 71 -20.76 -19.82 23.57
C GLU A 71 -20.24 -20.94 24.50
N PRO A 72 -19.66 -20.63 25.67
CA PRO A 72 -19.25 -21.65 26.62
C PRO A 72 -20.49 -22.38 27.17
N PRO A 73 -20.44 -23.72 27.36
CA PRO A 73 -21.57 -24.45 27.94
C PRO A 73 -21.79 -24.09 29.42
N ASP A 74 -23.06 -24.03 29.82
CA ASP A 74 -23.58 -23.75 31.18
C ASP A 74 -23.10 -24.77 32.23
#